data_AF-A0A963JUX1-F1
#
_entry.id   AF-A0A963JUX1-F1
#
_cell.length_a   1.000
_cell.length_b   1.000
_cell.length_c   1.000
_cell.angle_alpha   90.00
_cell.angle_beta   90.00
_cell.angle_gamma   90.00
#
_symmetry.space_group_name_H-M   'P 1'
#
loop_
_entity.id
_entity.type
_entity.pdbx_description
1 polymer ?
#
loop_
_entity_poly.entity_id
_entity_poly.type
_entity_poly.pdbx_seq_one_letter_code
_entity_poly.pdbx_strand_id
1 'polypeptide(L)'
;RDWAAKGVRLAGVETVVAEGFERIHRTNLIGMGVLPLEFAPGTNRHTLALDGTETYDVEGALQARAHLTLIVRRRNGEITRVPMTCRLDTADEVAVYAAGGVLQRFAQDFLAARAAAPSPQPLSHEGRGASAH
;
A
#
# COMPACT_ATOMS: atom_id res chain seq x y z
N ARG A 1 -13.26 14.50 6.75
CA ARG A 1 -13.08 13.10 7.16
C ARG A 1 -11.77 12.48 6.64
N ASP A 2 -11.09 13.07 5.64
CA ASP A 2 -9.77 12.63 5.14
C ASP A 2 -8.58 12.76 6.11
N TRP A 3 -8.76 13.45 7.23
CA TRP A 3 -7.70 13.65 8.23
C TRP A 3 -7.29 12.37 8.96
N ALA A 4 -8.20 11.39 9.10
CA ALA A 4 -7.93 10.18 9.88
C ALA A 4 -6.79 9.34 9.28
N ALA A 5 -6.81 9.05 7.98
CA ALA A 5 -5.76 8.27 7.33
C ALA A 5 -4.46 9.07 7.14
N LYS A 6 -4.57 10.38 6.86
CA LYS A 6 -3.41 11.28 6.74
C LYS A 6 -2.65 11.40 8.05
N GLY A 7 -3.34 11.54 9.19
CA GLY A 7 -2.73 11.56 10.51
C GLY A 7 -2.00 10.27 10.87
N VAL A 8 -2.61 9.11 10.55
CA VAL A 8 -2.01 7.78 10.76
C VAL A 8 -0.69 7.64 10.01
N ARG A 9 -0.64 8.01 8.73
CA ARG A 9 0.60 7.93 7.95
C ARG A 9 1.68 8.91 8.45
N LEU A 10 1.30 10.13 8.82
CA LEU A 10 2.23 11.12 9.38
C LEU A 10 2.81 10.71 10.73
N ALA A 11 2.09 9.90 11.51
CA ALA A 11 2.58 9.28 12.73
C ALA A 11 3.50 8.07 12.48
N GLY A 12 3.82 7.76 11.22
CA GLY A 12 4.69 6.63 10.86
C GLY A 12 4.00 5.27 10.93
N VAL A 13 2.67 5.20 11.02
CA VAL A 13 1.94 3.92 11.06
C VAL A 13 2.01 3.25 9.68
N GLU A 14 2.39 1.98 9.68
CA GLU A 14 2.53 1.15 8.47
C GLU A 14 1.36 0.17 8.29
N THR A 15 0.76 -0.27 9.39
CA THR A 15 -0.32 -1.27 9.41
C THR A 15 -1.38 -0.89 10.44
N VAL A 16 -2.66 -1.08 10.10
CA VAL A 16 -3.79 -0.96 11.02
C VAL A 16 -4.47 -2.31 11.12
N VAL A 17 -4.69 -2.76 12.36
CA VAL A 17 -5.36 -4.03 12.67
C VAL A 17 -6.72 -3.74 13.30
N ALA A 18 -7.78 -4.39 12.82
CA ALA A 18 -9.14 -4.23 13.36
C ALA A 18 -9.99 -5.50 13.20
N GLU A 19 -11.16 -5.52 13.83
CA GLU A 19 -12.19 -6.57 13.64
C GLU A 19 -12.97 -6.38 12.32
N GLY A 20 -12.86 -5.21 11.71
CA GLY A 20 -13.49 -4.89 10.43
C GLY A 20 -13.23 -3.43 10.06
N PHE A 21 -13.48 -3.11 8.79
CA PHE A 21 -13.31 -1.75 8.27
C PHE A 21 -14.57 -1.29 7.55
N GLU A 22 -14.94 -0.04 7.76
CA GLU A 22 -15.86 0.64 6.85
C GLU A 22 -15.18 0.81 5.48
N ARG A 23 -15.95 0.64 4.39
CA ARG A 23 -15.44 0.56 3.02
C ARG A 23 -14.60 1.79 2.64
N ILE A 24 -15.09 3.00 2.92
CA ILE A 24 -14.41 4.25 2.56
C ILE A 24 -13.16 4.43 3.44
N HIS A 25 -13.26 4.13 4.73
CA HIS A 25 -12.10 4.23 5.63
C HIS A 25 -10.95 3.31 5.19
N ARG A 26 -11.27 2.07 4.81
CA ARG A 26 -10.31 1.09 4.28
C ARG A 26 -9.61 1.64 3.04
N THR A 27 -10.35 2.14 2.06
CA THR A 27 -9.77 2.70 0.83
C THR A 27 -8.85 3.89 1.12
N ASN A 28 -9.20 4.73 2.09
CA ASN A 28 -8.35 5.85 2.51
C ASN A 28 -7.02 5.40 3.14
N LEU A 29 -7.02 4.33 3.95
CA LEU A 29 -5.80 3.76 4.51
C LEU A 29 -4.87 3.24 3.42
N ILE A 30 -5.41 2.49 2.46
CA ILE A 30 -4.66 1.95 1.31
C ILE A 30 -4.07 3.10 0.49
N GLY A 31 -4.86 4.14 0.21
CA GLY A 31 -4.41 5.32 -0.52
C GLY A 31 -3.27 6.07 0.18
N MET A 32 -3.14 5.95 1.50
CA MET A 32 -2.05 6.50 2.29
C MET A 32 -0.85 5.55 2.47
N GLY A 33 -0.90 4.36 1.87
CA GLY A 33 0.16 3.35 2.00
C GLY A 33 0.13 2.60 3.33
N VAL A 34 -1.03 2.55 4.00
CA VAL A 34 -1.22 1.82 5.27
C VAL A 34 -1.90 0.49 4.98
N LEU A 35 -1.37 -0.61 5.51
CA LEU A 35 -1.90 -1.96 5.32
C LEU A 35 -3.08 -2.22 6.27
N PRO A 36 -4.31 -2.45 5.76
CA PRO A 36 -5.43 -2.85 6.61
C PRO A 36 -5.45 -4.38 6.82
N LEU A 37 -5.36 -4.82 8.06
CA LEU A 37 -5.47 -6.22 8.46
C LEU A 37 -6.70 -6.44 9.33
N GLU A 38 -7.42 -7.51 9.03
CA GLU A 38 -8.64 -7.89 9.74
C GLU A 38 -8.42 -9.19 10.50
N PHE A 39 -8.83 -9.23 11.77
CA PHE A 39 -8.81 -10.47 12.56
C PHE A 39 -9.77 -11.51 11.96
N ALA A 40 -9.49 -12.79 12.20
CA ALA A 40 -10.48 -13.83 11.95
C ALA A 40 -11.73 -13.64 12.84
N PRO A 41 -12.93 -14.07 12.40
CA PRO A 41 -14.14 -13.97 13.21
C PRO A 41 -13.97 -14.57 14.61
N GLY A 42 -14.44 -13.84 15.62
CA GLY A 42 -14.30 -14.25 17.03
C GLY A 42 -12.94 -13.98 17.66
N THR A 43 -11.96 -13.46 16.90
CA THR A 43 -10.68 -12.98 17.42
C THR A 43 -10.67 -11.46 17.46
N ASN A 44 -10.23 -10.89 18.58
CA ASN A 44 -10.00 -9.45 18.73
C ASN A 44 -8.97 -9.15 19.81
N ARG A 45 -8.66 -7.87 19.99
CA ARG A 45 -7.69 -7.39 20.99
C ARG A 45 -7.99 -7.85 22.42
N HIS A 46 -9.27 -8.04 22.77
CA HIS A 46 -9.66 -8.46 24.11
C HIS A 46 -9.46 -9.97 24.29
N THR A 47 -9.87 -10.78 23.31
CA THR A 47 -9.63 -12.24 23.33
C THR A 47 -8.15 -12.60 23.34
N LEU A 48 -7.31 -11.73 22.76
CA LEU A 48 -5.85 -11.87 22.74
C LEU A 48 -5.15 -11.22 23.94
N ALA A 49 -5.93 -10.57 24.81
CA ALA A 49 -5.47 -9.81 25.98
C ALA A 49 -4.35 -8.80 25.64
N LEU A 50 -4.48 -8.08 24.51
CA LEU A 50 -3.50 -7.10 24.08
C LEU A 50 -3.62 -5.82 24.92
N ASP A 51 -2.52 -5.44 25.59
CA ASP A 51 -2.46 -4.26 26.44
C ASP A 51 -1.71 -3.08 25.79
N GLY A 52 -1.11 -3.30 24.61
CA GLY A 52 -0.39 -2.29 23.84
C GLY A 52 1.09 -2.22 24.17
N THR A 53 1.60 -3.09 25.04
CA THR A 53 3.01 -3.17 25.40
C THR A 53 3.79 -4.18 24.57
N GLU A 54 3.09 -4.90 23.70
CA GLU A 54 3.66 -5.86 22.77
C GLU A 54 4.31 -5.17 21.57
N THR A 55 5.23 -5.89 20.92
CA THR A 55 5.71 -5.53 19.58
C THR A 55 5.08 -6.44 18.54
N TYR A 56 4.89 -5.91 17.33
CA TYR A 56 4.15 -6.57 16.27
C TYR A 56 4.98 -6.72 15.00
N ASP A 57 4.84 -7.86 14.33
CA ASP A 57 5.37 -8.11 12.99
C ASP A 57 4.29 -8.74 12.10
N VAL A 58 4.41 -8.61 10.79
CA VAL A 58 3.47 -9.16 9.81
C VAL A 58 4.23 -10.06 8.86
N GLU A 59 3.91 -11.36 8.90
CA GLU A 59 4.51 -12.36 8.03
C GLU A 59 3.54 -12.82 6.93
N GLY A 60 4.06 -12.96 5.71
CA GLY A 60 3.35 -13.55 4.57
C GLY A 60 3.58 -12.80 3.26
N ALA A 61 3.14 -13.41 2.16
CA ALA A 61 3.20 -12.78 0.85
C ALA A 61 1.97 -11.90 0.63
N LEU A 62 2.18 -10.62 0.33
CA LEU A 62 1.10 -9.69 0.04
C LEU A 62 0.47 -9.98 -1.31
N GLN A 63 -0.81 -10.34 -1.27
CA GLN A 63 -1.69 -10.51 -2.42
C GLN A 63 -3.09 -10.02 -2.03
N ALA A 64 -3.96 -9.82 -3.02
CA ALA A 64 -5.34 -9.47 -2.74
C ALA A 64 -5.98 -10.54 -1.85
N ARG A 65 -6.59 -10.12 -0.73
CA ARG A 65 -7.26 -10.99 0.25
C ARG A 65 -6.39 -12.06 0.89
N ALA A 66 -5.06 -11.91 0.83
CA ALA A 66 -4.13 -12.90 1.36
C ALA A 66 -4.37 -13.19 2.86
N HIS A 67 -4.12 -14.45 3.24
CA HIS A 67 -3.99 -14.82 4.65
C HIS A 67 -2.56 -14.51 5.11
N LEU A 68 -2.46 -13.65 6.11
CA LEU A 68 -1.19 -13.23 6.71
C LEU A 68 -1.15 -13.67 8.17
N THR A 69 0.01 -13.57 8.80
CA THR A 69 0.17 -13.83 10.23
C THR A 69 0.64 -12.56 10.93
N LEU A 70 -0.09 -12.10 11.94
CA LEU A 70 0.39 -11.12 12.90
C LEU A 70 1.18 -11.84 13.99
N ILE A 71 2.44 -11.49 14.16
CA ILE A 71 3.31 -11.98 15.21
C ILE A 71 3.26 -11.00 16.37
N VAL A 72 2.68 -11.43 17.48
CA VAL A 72 2.60 -10.64 18.71
C VAL A 72 3.71 -11.11 19.63
N ARG A 73 4.65 -10.24 19.98
CA ARG A 73 5.73 -10.52 20.93
C ARG A 73 5.49 -9.76 22.22
N ARG A 74 5.23 -10.48 23.30
CA ARG A 74 4.98 -9.91 24.62
C ARG A 74 6.30 -9.69 25.37
N ARG A 75 6.30 -8.76 26.34
CA ARG A 75 7.49 -8.46 27.16
C ARG A 75 7.98 -9.63 28.00
N ASN A 76 7.11 -10.58 28.32
CA ASN A 76 7.47 -11.81 29.01
C ASN A 76 8.19 -12.83 28.10
N GLY A 77 8.40 -12.50 26.82
CA GLY A 77 9.03 -13.38 25.82
C GLY A 77 8.06 -14.29 25.08
N GLU A 78 6.78 -14.32 25.46
CA GLU A 78 5.76 -15.12 24.77
C GLU A 78 5.53 -14.57 23.35
N ILE A 79 5.40 -15.50 22.40
CA ILE A 79 5.09 -15.19 21.00
C ILE A 79 3.77 -15.86 20.64
N THR A 80 2.81 -15.05 20.20
CA THR A 80 1.54 -15.55 19.64
C THR A 80 1.47 -15.24 18.16
N ARG A 81 1.06 -16.23 17.37
CA ARG A 81 0.84 -16.10 15.93
C ARG A 81 -0.65 -16.03 15.68
N VAL A 82 -1.12 -14.91 15.15
CA VAL A 82 -2.54 -14.64 14.94
C VAL A 82 -2.84 -14.63 13.44
N PRO A 83 -3.75 -15.50 12.94
CA PRO A 83 -4.18 -15.47 11.56
C PRO A 83 -4.94 -14.17 11.23
N MET A 84 -4.57 -13.54 10.13
CA MET A 84 -5.13 -12.27 9.67
C MET A 84 -5.60 -12.38 8.22
N THR A 85 -6.61 -11.59 7.88
CA THR A 85 -7.02 -11.35 6.49
C THR A 85 -6.48 -10.01 6.02
N CYS A 86 -5.70 -10.00 4.94
CA CYS A 86 -5.31 -8.77 4.26
C CYS A 86 -6.52 -8.12 3.58
N ARG A 87 -6.78 -6.85 3.86
CA ARG A 87 -7.93 -6.11 3.30
C ARG A 87 -7.58 -5.23 2.11
N LEU A 88 -6.53 -5.62 1.39
CA LEU A 88 -6.36 -5.27 -0.02
C LEU A 88 -7.28 -6.21 -0.80
N ASP A 89 -8.40 -5.70 -1.27
CA ASP A 89 -9.48 -6.50 -1.88
C ASP A 89 -9.23 -6.73 -3.38
N THR A 90 -8.37 -5.94 -4.04
CA THR A 90 -8.03 -6.09 -5.46
C THR A 90 -6.52 -6.03 -5.74
N ALA A 91 -6.10 -6.50 -6.91
CA ALA A 91 -4.70 -6.40 -7.35
C ALA A 91 -4.25 -4.93 -7.52
N ASP A 92 -5.14 -4.04 -7.95
CA ASP A 92 -4.85 -2.61 -8.06
C ASP A 92 -4.55 -1.98 -6.69
N GLU A 93 -5.31 -2.37 -5.67
CA GLU A 93 -5.05 -1.92 -4.29
C GLU A 93 -3.71 -2.43 -3.77
N VAL A 94 -3.32 -3.66 -4.13
CA VAL A 94 -1.97 -4.19 -3.83
C VAL A 94 -0.89 -3.34 -4.50
N ALA A 95 -1.08 -2.99 -5.78
CA ALA A 95 -0.12 -2.16 -6.50
C ALA A 95 -0.03 -0.73 -5.93
N VAL A 96 -1.15 -0.13 -5.53
CA VAL A 96 -1.18 1.18 -4.85
C VAL A 96 -0.45 1.13 -3.51
N TYR A 97 -0.71 0.10 -2.70
CA TYR A 97 -0.02 -0.08 -1.42
C TYR A 97 1.48 -0.27 -1.61
N ALA A 98 1.89 -1.15 -2.53
CA ALA A 98 3.30 -1.43 -2.82
C ALA A 98 4.08 -0.20 -3.32
N ALA A 99 3.40 0.72 -4.01
CA ALA A 99 3.99 1.99 -4.42
C ALA A 99 4.15 3.00 -3.25
N GLY A 100 3.64 2.69 -2.05
CA GLY A 100 3.65 3.60 -0.90
C GLY A 100 2.42 4.51 -0.81
N GLY A 101 1.35 4.17 -1.51
CA GLY A 101 0.10 4.92 -1.57
C GLY A 101 -0.15 5.60 -2.92
N VAL A 102 -1.32 6.22 -3.04
CA VAL A 102 -1.86 6.69 -4.33
C VAL A 102 -1.01 7.80 -4.96
N LEU A 103 -0.51 8.75 -4.16
CA LEU A 103 0.31 9.85 -4.66
C LEU A 103 1.66 9.35 -5.18
N GLN A 104 2.26 8.38 -4.50
CA GLN A 104 3.54 7.82 -4.92
C GLN A 104 3.38 6.97 -6.18
N ARG A 105 2.28 6.21 -6.28
CA ARG A 105 1.92 5.50 -7.51
C ARG A 105 1.80 6.46 -8.69
N PHE A 106 1.06 7.55 -8.54
CA PHE A 106 0.93 8.56 -9.59
C PHE A 106 2.28 9.18 -10.00
N ALA A 107 3.14 9.50 -9.04
CA ALA A 107 4.46 10.05 -9.32
C ALA A 107 5.34 9.07 -10.12
N GLN A 108 5.35 7.80 -9.73
CA GLN A 108 6.09 6.74 -10.43
C GLN A 108 5.57 6.55 -11.86
N ASP A 109 4.26 6.45 -12.04
CA ASP A 109 3.64 6.27 -13.36
C ASP A 109 3.95 7.48 -14.28
N PHE A 110 3.89 8.70 -13.74
CA PHE A 110 4.22 9.93 -14.48
C PHE A 110 5.68 9.98 -14.92
N LEU A 111 6.62 9.59 -14.05
CA LEU A 111 8.04 9.54 -14.38
C LEU A 111 8.35 8.45 -15.41
N ALA A 112 7.74 7.27 -15.28
CA ALA A 112 7.88 6.18 -16.24
C ALA A 112 7.39 6.58 -17.64
N ALA A 113 6.25 7.26 -17.72
CA ALA A 113 5.71 7.77 -18.98
C ALA A 113 6.65 8.77 -19.67
N ARG A 114 7.33 9.64 -18.91
CA ARG A 114 8.34 10.57 -19.47
C ARG A 114 9.60 9.86 -19.96
N ALA A 115 10.02 8.80 -19.29
CA ALA A 115 11.19 8.01 -19.70
C ALA A 115 10.93 7.18 -20.97
N ALA A 116 9.67 6.78 -21.20
CA ALA A 116 9.26 6.02 -22.37
C ALA A 116 9.00 6.88 -23.63
N ALA A 117 9.06 8.22 -23.53
CA ALA A 117 8.84 9.09 -24.67
C ALA A 117 10.03 9.00 -25.66
N PRO A 118 9.79 8.70 -26.95
CA PRO A 118 10.86 8.59 -27.93
C PRO A 118 11.56 9.95 -28.13
N SER A 119 12.88 9.93 -28.32
CA SER A 119 13.66 11.12 -28.62
C SER A 119 13.11 11.82 -29.87
N PRO A 120 12.94 13.16 -29.86
CA PRO A 120 12.51 13.87 -31.06
C PRO A 120 13.55 13.64 -32.16
N GLN A 121 13.12 13.04 -33.28
CA GLN A 121 14.00 12.85 -34.43
C GLN A 121 14.41 14.21 -34.98
N PRO A 122 15.70 14.43 -35.31
CA PRO A 122 16.12 15.66 -35.93
C PRO A 122 15.42 15.82 -37.29
N LEU A 123 14.78 16.97 -37.50
CA LEU A 123 14.19 17.35 -38.78
C LEU A 123 15.31 17.40 -39.83
N SER A 124 15.39 16.40 -40.70
CA SER A 124 16.24 16.43 -41.88
C SER A 124 15.69 17.50 -42.82
N HIS A 125 16.29 18.68 -42.79
CA HIS A 125 16.16 19.66 -43.87
C HIS A 125 16.89 19.11 -45.11
N GLU A 126 16.22 18.23 -45.87
CA GLU A 126 16.61 17.99 -47.25
C GLU A 126 16.32 19.26 -48.05
N GLY A 127 17.40 19.96 -48.36
CA GLY A 127 17.40 21.12 -49.23
C GLY A 127 16.83 20.74 -50.59
N ARG A 128 15.70 21.36 -50.96
CA ARG A 128 15.29 21.44 -52.36
C ARG A 128 16.29 22.34 -53.08
N GLY A 129 17.30 21.71 -53.67
CA GLY A 129 18.11 22.30 -54.72
C GLY A 129 17.19 22.72 -55.87
N ALA A 130 17.25 24.00 -56.19
CA ALA A 130 16.65 24.58 -57.38
C ALA A 130 17.27 23.92 -58.63
N SER A 131 16.44 23.41 -59.53
CA SER A 131 16.84 23.13 -60.90
C SER A 131 16.14 24.14 -61.81
N ALA A 132 16.95 24.99 -62.43
CA ALA A 132 16.57 25.94 -63.45
C ALA A 132 16.12 25.22 -64.73
N HIS A 133 15.08 25.74 -65.37
CA HIS A 133 14.86 25.72 -66.81
C HIS A 133 14.01 26.93 -67.21
#